data_AF-A0A1Q9K675-F1
#
_entry.id   AF-A0A1Q9K675-F1
#
_cell.length_a   1.000
_cell.length_b   1.000
_cell.length_c   1.000
_cell.angle_alpha   90.00
_cell.angle_beta   90.00
_cell.angle_gamma   90.00
#
_symmetry.space_group_name_H-M   'P 1'
#
loop_
_entity.id
_entity.type
_entity.pdbx_description
1 polymer ?
#
loop_
_entity_poly.entity_id
_entity_poly.type
_entity_poly.pdbx_seq_one_letter_code
_entity_poly.pdbx_strand_id
1 'polypeptide(L)'
;MAQYSKLITPQVYRSLFVNTLDLSKLPSYVSVSVPMYAICGSKEVKDMKLSLKLLSENPHCKSVILQKANHDFPMRNAEELNKILAEICIKTV
;
A
#
# COMPACT_ATOMS: atom_id res chain seq x y z
N MET A 1 6.16 -10.24 -14.79
CA MET A 1 5.58 -8.95 -15.23
C MET A 1 5.87 -8.63 -16.70
N ALA A 2 7.10 -8.73 -17.20
CA ALA A 2 7.45 -8.31 -18.58
C ALA A 2 6.72 -9.05 -19.73
N GLN A 3 6.33 -10.32 -19.56
CA GLN A 3 5.52 -11.01 -20.58
C GLN A 3 4.04 -10.55 -20.54
N TYR A 4 3.51 -10.30 -19.34
CA TYR A 4 2.14 -9.87 -19.13
C TYR A 4 1.89 -8.43 -19.58
N SER A 5 2.91 -7.56 -19.48
CA SER A 5 2.81 -6.17 -19.93
C SER A 5 2.57 -6.05 -21.44
N LYS A 6 2.94 -7.07 -22.23
CA LYS A 6 2.64 -7.12 -23.67
C LYS A 6 1.16 -7.26 -23.97
N LEU A 7 0.35 -7.69 -23.00
CA LEU A 7 -1.10 -7.84 -23.11
C LEU A 7 -1.85 -6.55 -22.73
N ILE A 8 -1.15 -5.53 -22.23
CA ILE A 8 -1.78 -4.27 -21.82
C ILE A 8 -2.12 -3.47 -23.07
N THR A 9 -3.41 -3.41 -23.40
CA THR A 9 -3.92 -2.52 -24.45
C THR A 9 -4.00 -1.08 -23.95
N PRO A 10 -4.07 -0.07 -24.84
CA PRO A 10 -4.29 1.32 -24.44
C PRO A 10 -5.54 1.50 -23.56
N GLN A 11 -6.60 0.71 -23.82
CA GLN A 11 -7.84 0.73 -23.03
C GLN A 11 -7.59 0.20 -21.62
N VAL A 12 -6.88 -0.92 -21.48
CA VAL A 12 -6.50 -1.45 -20.15
C VAL A 12 -5.63 -0.44 -19.41
N TYR A 13 -4.64 0.14 -20.08
CA TYR A 13 -3.78 1.16 -19.47
C TYR A 13 -4.59 2.35 -18.95
N ARG A 14 -5.50 2.91 -19.76
CA ARG A 14 -6.39 4.00 -19.34
C ARG A 14 -7.28 3.61 -18.17
N SER A 15 -7.82 2.38 -18.19
CA SER A 15 -8.73 1.90 -17.15
C SER A 15 -8.06 1.87 -15.77
N LEU A 16 -6.75 1.66 -15.70
CA LEU A 16 -6.00 1.72 -14.45
C LEU A 16 -6.17 3.10 -13.80
N PHE A 17 -6.00 4.19 -14.56
CA PHE A 17 -6.09 5.55 -14.01
C PHE A 17 -7.53 6.02 -13.81
N VAL A 18 -8.42 5.72 -14.76
CA VAL A 18 -9.82 6.15 -14.68
C VAL A 18 -10.53 5.54 -13.47
N ASN A 19 -10.19 4.29 -13.13
CA ASN A 19 -10.80 3.57 -12.02
C ASN A 19 -9.90 3.51 -10.78
N THR A 20 -8.76 4.21 -10.77
CA THR A 20 -7.96 4.33 -9.54
C THR A 20 -8.77 5.11 -8.52
N LEU A 21 -8.90 4.52 -7.33
CA LEU A 21 -9.56 5.17 -6.21
C LEU A 21 -8.71 6.35 -5.71
N ASP A 22 -9.27 7.55 -5.76
CA ASP A 22 -8.66 8.76 -5.22
C ASP A 22 -9.25 9.06 -3.83
N LEU A 23 -8.55 8.64 -2.78
CA LEU A 23 -8.99 8.82 -1.39
C LEU A 23 -9.18 10.29 -1.02
N SER A 24 -8.47 11.23 -1.66
CA SER A 24 -8.63 12.67 -1.40
C SER A 24 -10.02 13.19 -1.80
N LYS A 25 -10.72 12.46 -2.67
CA LYS A 25 -12.09 12.76 -3.12
C LYS A 25 -13.15 11.89 -2.44
N LEU A 26 -12.75 11.06 -1.47
CA LEU A 26 -13.64 10.14 -0.77
C LEU A 26 -13.63 10.43 0.75
N PRO A 27 -14.33 11.48 1.22
CA PRO A 27 -14.31 11.87 2.64
C PRO A 27 -14.88 10.77 3.56
N SER A 28 -15.76 9.90 3.04
CA SER A 28 -16.28 8.76 3.79
C SER A 28 -15.19 7.74 4.16
N TYR A 29 -14.03 7.74 3.51
CA TYR A 29 -12.91 6.87 3.87
C TYR A 29 -12.50 7.04 5.34
N VAL A 30 -12.54 8.26 5.89
CA VAL A 30 -12.19 8.54 7.29
C VAL A 30 -13.11 7.80 8.28
N SER A 31 -14.34 7.45 7.86
CA SER A 31 -15.31 6.74 8.70
C SER A 31 -15.15 5.21 8.71
N VAL A 32 -14.27 4.66 7.86
CA VAL A 32 -13.99 3.21 7.86
C VAL A 32 -13.31 2.84 9.17
N SER A 33 -13.96 2.00 9.96
CA SER A 33 -13.51 1.62 11.32
C SER A 33 -12.67 0.33 11.35
N VAL A 34 -12.42 -0.28 10.20
CA VAL A 34 -11.61 -1.51 10.11
C VAL A 34 -10.16 -1.15 10.45
N PRO A 35 -9.53 -1.84 11.43
CA PRO A 35 -8.11 -1.66 11.70
C PRO A 35 -7.28 -1.99 10.46
N MET A 36 -6.42 -1.05 10.06
CA MET A 36 -5.59 -1.17 8.86
C MET A 36 -4.13 -0.94 9.23
N TYR A 37 -3.25 -1.67 8.53
CA TYR A 37 -1.82 -1.45 8.59
C TYR A 37 -1.26 -1.35 7.18
N ALA A 38 -0.70 -0.19 6.84
CA ALA A 38 -0.15 0.09 5.52
C ALA A 38 1.37 0.25 5.61
N ILE A 39 2.11 -0.45 4.75
CA ILE A 39 3.58 -0.45 4.75
C ILE A 39 4.08 -0.07 3.36
N CYS A 40 5.04 0.84 3.30
CA CYS A 40 5.75 1.21 2.08
C CYS A 40 7.26 1.17 2.31
N GLY A 41 8.04 0.70 1.34
CA GLY A 41 9.49 0.85 1.37
C GLY A 41 9.91 2.30 1.07
N SER A 42 11.01 2.78 1.67
CA SER A 42 11.49 4.15 1.41
C SER A 42 12.03 4.33 -0.02
N LYS A 43 12.50 3.24 -0.64
CA LYS A 43 12.98 3.19 -2.03
C LYS A 43 11.87 2.97 -3.05
N GLU A 44 10.60 2.91 -2.62
CA GLU A 44 9.47 2.87 -3.53
C GLU A 44 9.30 4.17 -4.31
N VAL A 45 8.53 4.09 -5.40
CA VAL A 45 8.17 5.26 -6.22
C VAL A 45 7.35 6.28 -5.41
N LYS A 46 7.35 7.54 -5.87
CA LYS A 46 6.68 8.65 -5.19
C LYS A 46 5.18 8.39 -4.97
N ASP A 47 4.52 7.79 -5.95
CA ASP A 47 3.06 7.57 -5.92
C ASP A 47 2.65 6.53 -4.86
N MET A 48 3.49 5.54 -4.56
CA MET A 48 3.26 4.61 -3.45
C MET A 48 3.37 5.32 -2.10
N LYS A 49 4.33 6.23 -1.95
CA LYS A 49 4.47 7.06 -0.74
C LYS A 49 3.30 8.05 -0.58
N LEU A 50 2.80 8.58 -1.69
CA LEU A 50 1.57 9.39 -1.68
C LEU A 50 0.37 8.56 -1.24
N SER A 51 0.22 7.35 -1.79
CA SER A 51 -0.85 6.42 -1.40
C SER A 51 -0.79 6.11 0.09
N LEU A 52 0.40 5.88 0.64
CA LEU A 52 0.59 5.66 2.07
C LEU A 52 0.14 6.88 2.90
N LYS A 53 0.48 8.09 2.46
CA LYS A 53 0.05 9.33 3.14
C LYS A 53 -1.48 9.45 3.14
N LEU A 54 -2.14 9.22 2.01
CA LEU A 54 -3.60 9.28 1.93
C LEU A 54 -4.27 8.22 2.80
N LEU A 55 -3.72 7.00 2.83
CA LEU A 55 -4.22 5.94 3.71
C LEU A 55 -4.14 6.35 5.19
N SER A 56 -3.06 7.04 5.59
CA SER A 56 -2.83 7.50 6.97
C SER A 56 -3.79 8.58 7.46
N GLU A 57 -4.60 9.18 6.58
CA GLU A 57 -5.62 10.17 6.97
C GLU A 57 -6.80 9.52 7.73
N ASN A 58 -6.99 8.20 7.60
CA ASN A 58 -7.95 7.47 8.42
C ASN A 58 -7.33 7.11 9.79
N PRO A 59 -7.97 7.45 10.93
CA PRO A 59 -7.43 7.20 12.27
C PRO A 59 -7.27 5.71 12.63
N HIS A 60 -7.97 4.82 11.93
CA HIS A 60 -7.85 3.36 12.06
C HIS A 60 -6.76 2.76 11.16
N CYS A 61 -6.07 3.58 10.34
CA CYS A 61 -4.97 3.13 9.50
C CYS A 61 -3.61 3.56 10.07
N LYS A 62 -2.82 2.58 10.54
CA LYS A 62 -1.43 2.80 10.91
C LYS A 62 -0.53 2.63 9.70
N SER A 63 0.19 3.69 9.32
CA SER A 63 1.14 3.68 8.20
C SER A 63 2.60 3.60 8.65
N VAL A 64 3.45 2.85 7.94
CA VAL A 64 4.89 2.75 8.20
C VAL A 64 5.70 2.85 6.91
N ILE A 65 6.79 3.61 6.95
CA ILE A 65 7.83 3.60 5.91
C ILE A 65 9.02 2.78 6.39
N LEU A 66 9.28 1.65 5.74
CA LEU A 66 10.45 0.81 6.00
C LEU A 66 11.68 1.39 5.32
N GLN A 67 12.71 1.68 6.12
CA GLN A 67 13.95 2.25 5.59
C GLN A 67 14.72 1.22 4.78
N LYS A 68 15.31 1.67 3.66
CA LYS A 68 16.12 0.87 2.72
C LYS A 68 15.36 -0.25 2.00
N ALA A 69 14.06 -0.41 2.24
CA ALA A 69 13.19 -1.37 1.57
C ALA A 69 12.63 -0.83 0.24
N ASN A 70 12.41 -1.75 -0.69
CA ASN A 70 11.85 -1.60 -2.03
C ASN A 70 10.71 -2.61 -2.23
N HIS A 71 10.15 -2.69 -3.44
CA HIS A 71 8.95 -3.47 -3.73
C HIS A 71 9.07 -4.98 -3.47
N ASP A 72 10.25 -5.56 -3.63
CA ASP A 72 10.50 -6.98 -3.40
C ASP A 72 10.88 -7.32 -1.95
N PHE A 73 10.80 -6.35 -1.01
CA PHE A 73 11.05 -6.58 0.41
C PHE A 73 10.29 -7.79 0.98
N PRO A 74 8.98 -7.99 0.73
CA PRO A 74 8.28 -9.17 1.25
C PRO A 74 8.89 -10.50 0.78
N MET A 75 9.44 -10.54 -0.42
CA MET A 75 10.04 -11.74 -1.00
C MET A 75 11.47 -11.98 -0.52
N ARG A 76 12.20 -10.91 -0.20
CA ARG A 76 13.61 -10.94 0.20
C ARG A 76 13.84 -10.98 1.70
N ASN A 77 12.90 -10.45 2.48
CA ASN A 77 13.03 -10.20 3.91
C ASN A 77 11.86 -10.81 4.69
N ALA A 78 11.44 -12.02 4.31
CA ALA A 78 10.27 -12.69 4.88
C ALA A 78 10.35 -12.83 6.42
N GLU A 79 11.52 -13.13 6.99
CA GLU A 79 11.69 -13.22 8.45
C GLU A 79 11.43 -11.88 9.16
N GLU A 80 11.94 -10.79 8.60
CA GLU A 80 11.74 -9.44 9.15
C GLU A 80 10.28 -9.01 9.00
N LEU A 81 9.69 -9.26 7.82
CA LEU A 81 8.27 -9.02 7.59
C LEU A 81 7.40 -9.80 8.58
N ASN A 82 7.68 -11.08 8.81
CA ASN A 82 6.90 -11.90 9.73
C ASN A 82 6.96 -11.39 11.18
N LYS A 83 8.09 -10.81 11.62
CA LYS A 83 8.18 -10.14 12.93
C LYS A 83 7.26 -8.93 13.01
N ILE A 84 7.27 -8.09 11.96
CA ILE A 84 6.37 -6.93 11.86
C ILE A 84 4.90 -7.37 11.89
N LEU A 85 4.55 -8.39 11.10
CA LEU A 85 3.19 -8.94 11.03
C LEU A 85 2.75 -9.54 12.38
N ALA A 86 3.63 -10.27 13.06
CA ALA A 86 3.33 -10.83 14.38
C ALA A 86 3.02 -9.72 15.40
N GLU A 87 3.80 -8.64 15.43
CA GLU A 87 3.52 -7.50 16.31
C GLU A 87 2.17 -6.83 16.04
N ILE A 88 1.74 -6.80 14.78
CA ILE A 88 0.44 -6.26 14.38
C ILE A 88 -0.68 -7.20 14.85
N CYS A 89 -0.59 -8.49 14.54
CA CYS A 89 -1.61 -9.47 14.87
C CYS A 89 -1.78 -9.64 16.39
N ILE A 90 -0.71 -9.58 17.17
CA ILE A 90 -0.76 -9.71 18.64
C ILE A 90 -1.43 -8.49 19.30
N LYS A 91 -1.34 -7.29 18.69
CA LYS A 91 -1.92 -6.05 19.23
C LYS A 91 -3.39 -5.83 18.86
N THR A 92 -4.00 -6.76 18.12
CA THR A 92 -5.38 -6.64 17.61
C THR A 92 -6.36 -7.59 18.32
N VAL A 93 -5.95 -8.15 19.47
CA VAL A 93 -6.79 -8.91 20.42
C VAL A 93 -6.88 -8.12 21.72
#